data_AF-A0A2G1QSU2-F1
#
_entry.id   AF-A0A2G1QSU2-F1
#
_cell.length_a   1.000
_cell.length_b   1.000
_cell.length_c   1.000
_cell.angle_alpha   90.00
_cell.angle_beta   90.00
_cell.angle_gamma   90.00
#
_symmetry.space_group_name_H-M   'P 1'
#
loop_
_entity.id
_entity.type
_entity.pdbx_description
1 polymer ?
#
loop_
_entity_poly.entity_id
_entity_poly.type
_entity_poly.pdbx_seq_one_letter_code
_entity_poly.pdbx_strand_id
1 'polypeptide(L)'
;MSEEQPRFPGGVKKLEGGTLSVKRLVLSILFAILAGMPAMAGSRTAAVVELFTSQGCSSCPVADKYLGELARRDGVVALAWHVDYWDYLGWRDTLGAPASTERQEAYRRALGNSSKYTPQMIINGRSDVAGSHRTEVEKRIAALPDALPVPVSMKNHDGALMIDIGAGTPADANVMLVCYEPPRTVSVARGENSGRKITYWNAVTSAQTAGMWHGSASTIELPLSSLHVSAGGGCAVLVQDMVAKGMPGRVLGAASLTFDTTGALTRP
;
A
#
# COMPACT_ATOMS: atom_id res chain seq x y z
N MET A 1 -14.61 22.93 80.39
CA MET A 1 -13.63 23.19 81.48
C MET A 1 -12.30 22.64 81.01
N SER A 2 -11.30 23.39 80.56
CA SER A 2 -11.01 24.82 80.47
C SER A 2 -9.92 24.89 79.38
N GLU A 3 -10.12 25.57 78.26
CA GLU A 3 -9.73 26.96 78.01
C GLU A 3 -8.31 27.31 78.48
N GLU A 4 -7.35 27.27 77.56
CA GLU A 4 -6.12 28.07 77.66
C GLU A 4 -5.60 28.39 76.24
N GLN A 5 -5.84 29.63 75.79
CA GLN A 5 -5.11 30.26 74.70
C GLN A 5 -3.92 31.03 75.26
N PRO A 6 -2.77 31.07 74.57
CA PRO A 6 -1.81 32.13 74.75
C PRO A 6 -1.74 33.11 73.56
N ARG A 7 -1.67 34.37 73.98
CA ARG A 7 -1.54 35.66 73.29
C ARG A 7 -0.43 35.76 72.22
N PHE A 8 -0.73 36.55 71.19
CA PHE A 8 0.17 37.12 70.18
C PHE A 8 1.24 38.07 70.75
N PRO A 9 2.37 38.22 70.03
CA PRO A 9 2.87 39.53 69.62
C PRO A 9 2.97 39.57 68.08
N GLY A 10 2.50 40.59 67.38
CA GLY A 10 3.00 41.96 67.47
C GLY A 10 4.24 42.12 66.57
N GLY A 11 4.04 42.24 65.25
CA GLY A 11 5.14 42.38 64.30
C GLY A 11 4.69 42.73 62.88
N VAL A 12 4.30 43.98 62.66
CA VAL A 12 4.13 44.55 61.31
C VAL A 12 5.52 44.73 60.71
N LYS A 13 5.93 43.84 59.78
CA LYS A 13 7.11 44.06 58.95
C LYS A 13 6.74 44.84 57.70
N LYS A 14 7.42 45.98 57.58
CA LYS A 14 7.41 46.99 56.55
C LYS A 14 7.60 46.36 55.15
N LEU A 15 6.76 46.77 54.22
CA LEU A 15 6.91 46.54 52.78
C LEU A 15 8.19 47.22 52.30
N GLU A 16 9.18 46.43 51.90
CA GLU A 16 10.29 46.92 51.08
C GLU A 16 10.02 46.52 49.63
N GLY A 17 9.89 47.55 48.80
CA GLY A 17 9.63 47.42 47.37
C GLY A 17 10.80 46.75 46.67
N GLY A 18 10.63 45.47 46.34
CA GLY A 18 11.41 44.80 45.33
C GLY A 18 10.88 45.20 43.95
N THR A 19 11.66 45.99 43.22
CA THR A 19 11.49 46.23 41.79
C THR A 19 11.49 44.89 41.05
N LEU A 20 10.30 44.40 40.71
CA LEU A 20 10.14 43.26 39.81
C LEU A 20 10.80 43.63 38.48
N SER A 21 11.94 43.01 38.18
CA SER A 21 12.57 43.09 36.88
C SER A 21 11.66 42.38 35.86
N VAL A 22 10.86 43.18 35.14
CA VAL A 22 9.94 42.78 34.05
C VAL A 22 10.68 42.19 32.83
N LYS A 23 11.99 41.92 32.93
CA LYS A 23 12.81 41.41 31.82
C LYS A 23 13.04 39.89 31.83
N ARG A 24 12.38 39.12 32.70
CA ARG A 24 12.48 37.63 32.70
C ARG A 24 11.18 36.88 32.45
N LEU A 25 10.09 37.58 32.14
CA LEU A 25 8.76 36.97 31.92
C LEU A 25 8.28 37.02 30.44
N VAL A 26 9.19 37.19 29.48
CA VAL A 26 8.85 37.18 28.04
C VAL A 26 9.46 35.97 27.31
N LEU A 27 10.32 35.20 27.98
CA LEU A 27 11.04 34.06 27.39
C LEU A 27 10.51 32.69 27.84
N SER A 28 9.21 32.57 28.08
CA SER A 28 8.59 31.27 28.45
C SER A 28 7.24 31.00 27.78
N ILE A 29 6.75 31.92 26.95
CA ILE A 29 5.47 31.74 26.22
C ILE A 29 5.72 31.33 24.75
N LEU A 30 6.95 31.37 24.26
CA LEU A 30 7.30 31.01 22.88
C LEU A 30 7.79 29.56 22.70
N PHE A 31 7.43 28.65 23.62
CA PHE A 31 7.82 27.23 23.52
C PHE A 31 6.63 26.25 23.62
N ALA A 32 5.40 26.74 23.48
CA ALA A 32 4.18 25.94 23.68
C ALA A 32 3.32 25.73 22.42
N ILE A 33 3.85 25.97 21.21
CA ILE A 33 3.09 25.81 19.95
C ILE A 33 3.82 24.90 18.94
N LEU A 34 4.53 23.87 19.41
CA LEU A 34 5.19 22.91 18.51
C LEU A 34 4.97 21.43 18.89
N ALA A 35 3.84 21.11 19.49
CA ALA A 35 3.46 19.72 19.76
C ALA A 35 1.97 19.52 19.49
N GLY A 36 1.63 19.29 18.21
CA GLY A 36 0.25 18.99 17.83
C GLY A 36 -0.12 19.36 16.41
N MET A 37 0.79 19.22 15.43
CA MET A 37 0.28 18.98 14.08
C MET A 37 -0.27 17.55 14.09
N PRO A 38 -1.57 17.33 13.85
CA PRO A 38 -2.04 15.99 13.58
C PRO A 38 -1.26 15.54 12.34
N ALA A 39 -0.40 14.55 12.49
CA ALA A 39 0.07 13.82 11.33
C ALA A 39 -1.20 13.36 10.63
N MET A 40 -1.48 13.89 9.43
CA MET A 40 -2.50 13.33 8.58
C MET A 40 -2.07 11.89 8.31
N ALA A 41 -2.56 10.97 9.14
CA ALA A 41 -2.46 9.56 8.90
C ALA A 41 -3.33 9.31 7.66
N GLY A 42 -2.71 9.41 6.48
CA GLY A 42 -3.30 8.85 5.27
C GLY A 42 -3.73 7.42 5.58
N SER A 43 -4.90 7.03 5.06
CA SER A 43 -5.45 5.69 5.24
C SER A 43 -4.34 4.65 5.03
N ARG A 44 -4.00 3.92 6.08
CA ARG A 44 -2.90 2.95 6.02
C ARG A 44 -3.37 1.74 5.26
N THR A 45 -2.57 1.27 4.30
CA THR A 45 -2.88 0.07 3.54
C THR A 45 -2.99 -1.14 4.47
N ALA A 46 -4.15 -1.79 4.49
CA ALA A 46 -4.41 -3.02 5.24
C ALA A 46 -4.15 -4.27 4.39
N ALA A 47 -4.47 -4.20 3.11
CA ALA A 47 -4.40 -5.34 2.21
C ALA A 47 -3.75 -5.03 0.86
N VAL A 48 -2.99 -5.99 0.38
CA VAL A 48 -2.56 -6.12 -1.01
C VAL A 48 -3.21 -7.38 -1.56
N VAL A 49 -3.95 -7.23 -2.66
CA VAL A 49 -4.61 -8.33 -3.37
C VAL A 49 -4.05 -8.39 -4.78
N GLU A 50 -3.36 -9.49 -5.07
CA GLU A 50 -2.78 -9.74 -6.38
C GLU A 50 -3.58 -10.84 -7.06
N LEU A 51 -4.36 -10.47 -8.08
CA LEU A 51 -5.13 -11.40 -8.90
C LEU A 51 -4.30 -11.85 -10.09
N PHE A 52 -4.09 -13.16 -10.21
CA PHE A 52 -3.60 -13.81 -11.42
C PHE A 52 -4.80 -14.25 -12.26
N THR A 53 -4.89 -13.73 -13.47
CA THR A 53 -6.07 -13.83 -14.35
C THR A 53 -5.67 -13.98 -15.82
N SER A 54 -6.62 -14.28 -16.68
CA SER A 54 -6.44 -14.24 -18.13
C SER A 54 -7.77 -14.00 -18.86
N GLN A 55 -7.73 -13.27 -19.97
CA GLN A 55 -8.83 -13.12 -20.92
C GLN A 55 -9.31 -14.46 -21.49
N GLY A 56 -8.40 -15.44 -21.62
CA GLY A 56 -8.70 -16.79 -22.11
C GLY A 56 -9.37 -17.72 -21.10
N CYS A 57 -9.41 -17.34 -19.82
CA CYS A 57 -9.95 -18.15 -18.73
C CYS A 57 -11.44 -17.82 -18.49
N SER A 58 -12.34 -18.79 -18.70
CA SER A 58 -13.81 -18.60 -18.58
C SER A 58 -14.32 -18.18 -17.20
N SER A 59 -13.66 -18.62 -16.12
CA SER A 59 -14.07 -18.32 -14.74
C SER A 59 -13.50 -17.00 -14.20
N CYS A 60 -12.51 -16.43 -14.91
CA CYS A 60 -11.82 -15.20 -14.52
C CYS A 60 -12.68 -13.93 -14.50
N PRO A 61 -13.67 -13.70 -15.39
CA PRO A 61 -14.43 -12.44 -15.44
C PRO A 61 -15.14 -12.07 -14.12
N VAL A 62 -15.54 -13.07 -13.32
CA VAL A 62 -16.14 -12.82 -12.00
C VAL A 62 -15.10 -12.26 -11.02
N ALA A 63 -13.88 -12.81 -11.03
CA ALA A 63 -12.78 -12.34 -10.22
C ALA A 63 -12.27 -10.97 -10.67
N ASP A 64 -12.21 -10.72 -11.98
CA ASP A 64 -11.79 -9.42 -12.55
C ASP A 64 -12.75 -8.30 -12.13
N LYS A 65 -14.06 -8.56 -12.20
CA LYS A 65 -15.08 -7.60 -11.73
C LYS A 65 -14.89 -7.27 -10.25
N TYR A 66 -14.65 -8.30 -9.43
CA TYR A 66 -14.48 -8.12 -8.00
C TYR A 66 -13.16 -7.43 -7.65
N LEU A 67 -12.07 -7.71 -8.37
CA LEU A 67 -10.83 -6.95 -8.23
C LEU A 67 -11.06 -5.46 -8.52
N GLY A 68 -11.88 -5.12 -9.51
CA GLY A 68 -12.27 -3.73 -9.76
C GLY A 68 -12.96 -3.09 -8.56
N GLU A 69 -13.80 -3.82 -7.83
CA GLU A 69 -14.41 -3.33 -6.58
C GLU A 69 -13.36 -3.14 -5.47
N LEU A 70 -12.39 -4.05 -5.35
CA LEU A 70 -11.27 -3.94 -4.42
C LEU A 70 -10.33 -2.77 -4.75
N ALA A 71 -10.09 -2.50 -6.04
CA ALA A 71 -9.24 -1.40 -6.50
C ALA A 71 -9.78 -0.01 -6.14
N ARG A 72 -11.07 0.09 -5.80
CA ARG A 72 -11.72 1.32 -5.32
C ARG A 72 -11.96 1.33 -3.82
N ARG A 73 -11.50 0.30 -3.10
CA ARG A 73 -11.69 0.18 -1.65
C ARG A 73 -10.49 0.82 -0.94
N ASP A 74 -10.77 1.76 -0.05
CA ASP A 74 -9.74 2.39 0.78
C ASP A 74 -8.95 1.35 1.57
N GLY A 75 -7.64 1.57 1.67
CA GLY A 75 -6.73 0.66 2.37
C GLY A 75 -6.44 -0.66 1.63
N VAL A 76 -6.89 -0.83 0.38
CA VAL A 76 -6.57 -2.00 -0.45
C VAL A 76 -5.79 -1.61 -1.70
N VAL A 77 -4.62 -2.22 -1.87
CA VAL A 77 -3.86 -2.20 -3.14
C VAL A 77 -4.26 -3.44 -3.94
N ALA A 78 -4.96 -3.25 -5.05
CA ALA A 78 -5.40 -4.35 -5.92
C ALA A 78 -4.62 -4.33 -7.25
N LEU A 79 -4.04 -5.46 -7.65
CA LEU A 79 -3.20 -5.60 -8.84
C LEU A 79 -3.66 -6.79 -9.69
N ALA A 80 -3.80 -6.61 -11.00
CA ALA A 80 -4.14 -7.68 -11.95
C ALA A 80 -2.90 -8.12 -12.75
N TRP A 81 -2.42 -9.32 -12.46
CA TRP A 81 -1.33 -9.99 -13.17
C TRP A 81 -1.91 -10.93 -14.22
N HIS A 82 -1.90 -10.48 -15.48
CA HIS A 82 -2.37 -11.29 -16.59
C HIS A 82 -1.31 -12.32 -16.99
N VAL A 83 -1.64 -13.60 -16.82
CA VAL A 83 -0.76 -14.73 -17.16
C VAL A 83 -0.85 -15.06 -18.65
N ASP A 84 0.21 -15.63 -19.21
CA ASP A 84 0.37 -15.87 -20.65
C ASP A 84 0.11 -17.34 -21.08
N TYR A 85 -0.11 -18.25 -20.13
CA TYR A 85 -0.23 -19.68 -20.44
C TYR A 85 -1.63 -20.15 -20.89
N TRP A 86 -2.60 -19.23 -21.07
CA TRP A 86 -3.95 -19.52 -21.59
C TRP A 86 -4.10 -19.25 -23.09
N ASP A 87 -3.07 -18.72 -23.74
CA ASP A 87 -3.12 -18.29 -25.14
C ASP A 87 -3.40 -19.42 -26.14
N TYR A 88 -3.23 -20.68 -25.72
CA TYR A 88 -3.43 -21.87 -26.56
C TYR A 88 -4.89 -22.10 -26.99
N LEU A 89 -5.87 -21.44 -26.35
CA LEU A 89 -7.29 -21.58 -26.66
C LEU A 89 -7.76 -20.70 -27.84
N GLY A 90 -6.84 -20.17 -28.65
CA GLY A 90 -7.13 -19.41 -29.87
C GLY A 90 -7.43 -17.92 -29.63
N TRP A 91 -7.32 -17.45 -28.39
CA TRP A 91 -7.28 -16.04 -28.02
C TRP A 91 -6.02 -15.78 -27.19
N ARG A 92 -5.14 -14.92 -27.73
CA ARG A 92 -3.97 -14.42 -27.01
C ARG A 92 -4.39 -13.28 -26.10
N ASP A 93 -4.11 -13.38 -24.81
CA ASP A 93 -4.41 -12.30 -23.87
C ASP A 93 -3.60 -11.05 -24.25
N THR A 94 -4.31 -9.95 -24.51
CA THR A 94 -3.70 -8.67 -24.90
C THR A 94 -3.01 -7.93 -23.75
N LEU A 95 -3.17 -8.42 -22.52
CA LEU A 95 -2.55 -7.92 -21.30
C LEU A 95 -1.57 -8.97 -20.70
N GLY A 96 -1.51 -10.18 -21.26
CA GLY A 96 -0.67 -11.27 -20.79
C GLY A 96 0.82 -10.97 -20.88
N ALA A 97 1.56 -11.27 -19.80
CA ALA A 97 3.01 -11.11 -19.74
C ALA A 97 3.70 -12.31 -19.06
N PRO A 98 4.85 -12.80 -19.58
CA PRO A 98 5.61 -13.87 -18.94
C PRO A 98 5.99 -13.57 -17.49
N ALA A 99 6.32 -12.31 -17.18
CA ALA A 99 6.65 -11.86 -15.83
C ALA A 99 5.51 -12.09 -14.83
N SER A 100 4.24 -12.02 -15.26
CA SER A 100 3.08 -12.36 -14.43
C SER A 100 3.06 -13.85 -14.10
N THR A 101 3.29 -14.71 -15.11
CA THR A 101 3.37 -16.17 -14.94
C THR A 101 4.53 -16.56 -14.03
N GLU A 102 5.69 -15.90 -14.17
CA GLU A 102 6.86 -16.09 -13.32
C GLU A 102 6.58 -15.70 -11.86
N ARG A 103 5.92 -14.55 -11.63
CA ARG A 103 5.51 -14.13 -10.29
C ARG A 103 4.54 -15.13 -9.67
N GLN A 104 3.58 -15.65 -10.45
CA GLN A 104 2.67 -16.69 -9.96
C GLN A 104 3.40 -17.99 -9.62
N GLU A 105 4.35 -18.40 -10.46
CA GLU A 105 5.18 -19.57 -10.21
C GLU A 105 6.00 -19.42 -8.93
N ALA A 106 6.54 -18.22 -8.69
CA ALA A 106 7.27 -17.92 -7.46
C ALA A 106 6.37 -18.05 -6.22
N TYR A 107 5.13 -17.55 -6.28
CA TYR A 107 4.14 -17.76 -5.21
C TYR A 107 3.72 -19.22 -5.05
N ARG A 108 3.50 -19.95 -6.15
CA ARG A 108 3.18 -21.38 -6.11
C ARG A 108 4.24 -22.13 -5.31
N ARG A 109 5.52 -21.85 -5.57
CA ARG A 109 6.64 -22.48 -4.86
C ARG A 109 6.74 -22.02 -3.40
N ALA A 110 6.52 -20.73 -3.12
CA ALA A 110 6.55 -20.19 -1.77
C ALA A 110 5.44 -20.76 -0.87
N LEU A 111 4.25 -20.95 -1.42
CA LEU A 111 3.07 -21.46 -0.72
C LEU A 111 2.98 -22.99 -0.72
N GLY A 112 3.87 -23.69 -1.43
CA GLY A 112 3.88 -25.14 -1.51
C GLY A 112 2.75 -25.75 -2.36
N ASN A 113 2.14 -24.96 -3.26
CA ASN A 113 1.06 -25.42 -4.13
C ASN A 113 1.60 -26.34 -5.23
N SER A 114 0.84 -27.36 -5.63
CA SER A 114 1.27 -28.31 -6.67
C SER A 114 1.24 -27.72 -8.08
N SER A 115 0.33 -26.78 -8.36
CA SER A 115 0.14 -26.18 -9.68
C SER A 115 -0.28 -24.69 -9.58
N LYS A 116 -0.08 -23.96 -10.69
CA LYS A 116 -0.70 -22.65 -10.93
C LYS A 116 -2.15 -22.85 -11.34
N TYR A 117 -3.01 -21.89 -11.04
CA TYR A 117 -4.41 -21.88 -11.47
C TYR A 117 -4.93 -20.45 -11.60
N THR A 118 -6.02 -20.25 -12.34
CA THR A 118 -6.70 -18.95 -12.45
C THR A 118 -8.22 -19.14 -12.35
N PRO A 119 -8.95 -18.15 -11.81
CA PRO A 119 -8.43 -16.95 -11.16
C PRO A 119 -7.87 -17.26 -9.77
N GLN A 120 -6.64 -16.84 -9.48
CA GLN A 120 -5.99 -16.98 -8.16
C GLN A 120 -5.76 -15.60 -7.58
N MET A 121 -6.21 -15.35 -6.34
CA MET A 121 -5.85 -14.15 -5.59
C MET A 121 -4.85 -14.51 -4.50
N ILE A 122 -3.74 -13.77 -4.46
CA ILE A 122 -2.79 -13.79 -3.34
C ILE A 122 -3.10 -12.59 -2.43
N ILE A 123 -3.25 -12.84 -1.13
CA ILE A 123 -3.57 -11.81 -0.14
C ILE A 123 -2.36 -11.58 0.76
N ASN A 124 -1.83 -10.35 0.76
CA ASN A 124 -0.65 -9.90 1.53
C ASN A 124 0.59 -10.81 1.38
N GLY A 125 0.72 -11.52 0.25
CA GLY A 125 1.78 -12.52 0.02
C GLY A 125 1.76 -13.70 0.99
N ARG A 126 0.67 -13.90 1.73
CA ARG A 126 0.57 -14.89 2.84
C ARG A 126 -0.23 -16.12 2.50
N SER A 127 -1.25 -15.98 1.66
CA SER A 127 -2.16 -17.06 1.35
C SER A 127 -2.82 -16.83 0.00
N ASP A 128 -3.18 -17.91 -0.67
CA ASP A 128 -3.98 -17.87 -1.88
C ASP A 128 -5.43 -18.31 -1.67
N VAL A 129 -6.29 -17.85 -2.57
CA VAL A 129 -7.70 -18.22 -2.66
C VAL A 129 -8.16 -18.09 -4.10
N ALA A 130 -9.04 -18.97 -4.55
CA ALA A 130 -9.66 -18.84 -5.87
C ALA A 130 -10.48 -17.54 -5.93
N GLY A 131 -10.10 -16.63 -6.83
CA GLY A 131 -10.63 -15.27 -6.90
C GLY A 131 -12.12 -15.19 -7.29
N SER A 132 -12.67 -16.29 -7.81
CA SER A 132 -14.11 -16.44 -8.07
C SER A 132 -14.94 -16.65 -6.79
N HIS A 133 -14.31 -17.07 -5.68
CA HIS A 133 -14.99 -17.28 -4.39
C HIS A 133 -14.98 -16.01 -3.53
N ARG A 134 -15.76 -15.00 -3.94
CA ARG A 134 -15.82 -13.68 -3.30
C ARG A 134 -15.94 -13.74 -1.76
N THR A 135 -16.85 -14.55 -1.24
CA THR A 135 -17.07 -14.67 0.22
C THR A 135 -15.81 -15.10 0.98
N GLU A 136 -15.03 -16.03 0.42
CA GLU A 136 -13.78 -16.49 1.04
C GLU A 136 -12.68 -15.42 0.95
N VAL A 137 -12.64 -14.65 -0.15
CA VAL A 137 -11.72 -13.50 -0.26
C VAL A 137 -12.05 -12.44 0.79
N GLU A 138 -13.33 -12.04 0.90
CA GLU A 138 -13.78 -11.05 1.90
C GLU A 138 -13.47 -11.52 3.32
N LYS A 139 -13.71 -12.79 3.64
CA LYS A 139 -13.38 -13.37 4.95
C LYS A 139 -11.89 -13.26 5.26
N ARG A 140 -11.02 -13.52 4.28
CA ARG A 140 -9.56 -13.40 4.45
C ARG A 140 -9.12 -11.96 4.62
N ILE A 141 -9.70 -11.01 3.87
CA ILE A 141 -9.40 -9.58 4.01
C ILE A 141 -9.88 -9.08 5.37
N ALA A 142 -11.09 -9.44 5.81
CA ALA A 142 -11.66 -9.04 7.09
C ALA A 142 -10.90 -9.62 8.31
N ALA A 143 -10.14 -10.70 8.12
CA ALA A 143 -9.29 -11.28 9.15
C ALA A 143 -7.90 -10.62 9.26
N LEU A 144 -7.58 -9.67 8.37
CA LEU A 144 -6.32 -8.92 8.42
C LEU A 144 -6.38 -7.84 9.51
N PRO A 145 -5.22 -7.43 10.06
CA PRO A 145 -5.13 -6.20 10.83
C PRO A 145 -5.51 -4.98 10.00
N ASP A 146 -5.87 -3.88 10.67
CA ASP A 146 -6.26 -2.61 10.05
C ASP A 146 -5.14 -1.94 9.22
N ALA A 147 -3.89 -2.39 9.38
CA ALA A 147 -2.75 -1.88 8.62
C ALA A 147 -1.63 -2.92 8.50
N LEU A 148 -0.88 -2.82 7.41
CA LEU A 148 0.41 -3.47 7.25
C LEU A 148 1.44 -2.91 8.26
N PRO A 149 2.39 -3.75 8.73
CA PRO A 149 3.30 -3.38 9.83
C PRO A 149 4.33 -2.29 9.50
N VAL A 150 4.68 -2.11 8.22
CA VAL A 150 5.63 -1.09 7.75
C VAL A 150 4.85 0.03 7.07
N PRO A 151 4.87 1.28 7.60
CA PRO A 151 4.26 2.41 6.94
C PRO A 151 4.98 2.70 5.63
N VAL A 152 4.22 2.84 4.54
CA VAL A 152 4.75 3.22 3.24
C VAL A 152 3.87 4.31 2.64
N SER A 153 4.48 5.30 2.01
CA SER A 153 3.75 6.32 1.25
C SER A 153 4.45 6.62 -0.06
N MET A 154 3.66 7.05 -1.05
CA MET A 154 4.13 7.44 -2.37
C MET A 154 3.62 8.84 -2.69
N LYS A 155 4.48 9.69 -3.24
CA LYS A 155 4.11 11.02 -3.72
C LYS A 155 4.89 11.36 -4.98
N ASN A 156 4.27 12.10 -5.88
CA ASN A 156 4.99 12.80 -6.93
C ASN A 156 5.52 14.11 -6.35
N HIS A 157 6.82 14.37 -6.50
CA HIS A 157 7.46 15.61 -6.12
C HIS A 157 8.52 15.95 -7.17
N ASP A 158 8.42 17.15 -7.76
CA ASP A 158 9.42 17.70 -8.69
C ASP A 158 9.81 16.78 -9.86
N GLY A 159 8.84 16.04 -10.41
CA GLY A 159 9.07 15.12 -11.54
C GLY A 159 9.66 13.77 -11.13
N ALA A 160 9.76 13.50 -9.83
CA ALA A 160 10.17 12.23 -9.26
C ALA A 160 9.03 11.57 -8.46
N LEU A 161 9.02 10.25 -8.50
CA LEU A 161 8.24 9.43 -7.58
C LEU A 161 9.07 9.23 -6.30
N MET A 162 8.59 9.80 -5.21
CA MET A 162 9.17 9.62 -3.88
C MET A 162 8.45 8.49 -3.16
N ILE A 163 9.21 7.52 -2.67
CA ILE A 163 8.73 6.38 -1.91
C ILE A 163 9.32 6.49 -0.50
N ASP A 164 8.50 6.84 0.47
CA ASP A 164 8.90 6.94 1.87
C ASP A 164 8.53 5.63 2.60
N ILE A 165 9.52 4.95 3.17
CA ILE A 165 9.36 3.67 3.89
C ILE A 165 9.75 3.92 5.36
N GLY A 166 8.83 3.65 6.28
CA GLY A 166 9.07 3.76 7.71
C GLY A 166 10.00 2.66 8.25
N ALA A 167 10.49 2.84 9.47
CA ALA A 167 11.22 1.78 10.16
C ALA A 167 10.28 0.63 10.58
N GLY A 168 10.80 -0.59 10.70
CA GLY A 168 10.01 -1.75 11.08
C GLY A 168 10.75 -3.09 11.01
N THR A 169 10.00 -4.17 11.20
CA THR A 169 10.52 -5.55 11.16
C THR A 169 9.52 -6.50 10.48
N PRO A 170 9.96 -7.64 9.90
CA PRO A 170 11.35 -8.09 9.77
C PRO A 170 12.18 -7.16 8.89
N ALA A 171 13.47 -7.03 9.22
CA ALA A 171 14.44 -6.35 8.37
C ALA A 171 14.87 -7.30 7.24
N ASP A 172 15.30 -6.77 6.10
CA ASP A 172 15.66 -7.48 4.85
C ASP A 172 14.44 -7.84 3.97
N ALA A 173 13.83 -6.81 3.39
CA ALA A 173 12.74 -6.95 2.42
C ALA A 173 13.13 -6.35 1.07
N ASN A 174 12.58 -6.90 0.00
CA ASN A 174 12.65 -6.30 -1.33
C ASN A 174 11.63 -5.16 -1.42
N VAL A 175 12.04 -4.02 -1.97
CA VAL A 175 11.14 -2.94 -2.37
C VAL A 175 10.85 -3.12 -3.85
N MET A 176 9.64 -3.57 -4.18
CA MET A 176 9.21 -3.78 -5.56
C MET A 176 8.27 -2.67 -6.01
N LEU A 177 8.59 -2.02 -7.12
CA LEU A 177 7.69 -1.10 -7.81
C LEU A 177 6.93 -1.86 -8.89
N VAL A 178 5.60 -1.77 -8.86
CA VAL A 178 4.68 -2.41 -9.81
C VAL A 178 3.84 -1.34 -10.48
N CYS A 179 3.97 -1.15 -11.78
CA CYS A 179 3.15 -0.18 -12.51
C CYS A 179 2.05 -0.88 -13.32
N TYR A 180 0.93 -0.19 -13.49
CA TYR A 180 -0.30 -0.73 -14.06
C TYR A 180 -1.07 0.31 -14.87
N GLU A 181 -1.85 -0.19 -15.83
CA GLU A 181 -2.70 0.63 -16.70
C GLU A 181 -3.98 1.11 -15.99
N PRO A 182 -4.59 2.22 -16.46
CA PRO A 182 -5.96 2.58 -16.11
C PRO A 182 -6.95 1.46 -16.45
N PRO A 183 -8.19 1.54 -15.93
CA PRO A 183 -9.25 0.62 -16.31
C PRO A 183 -9.44 0.54 -17.82
N ARG A 184 -9.31 -0.66 -18.39
CA ARG A 184 -9.37 -0.91 -19.83
C ARG A 184 -10.46 -1.92 -20.16
N THR A 185 -11.36 -1.54 -21.06
CA THR A 185 -12.34 -2.49 -21.60
C THR A 185 -11.79 -3.19 -22.83
N VAL A 186 -11.81 -4.52 -22.81
CA VAL A 186 -11.39 -5.38 -23.91
C VAL A 186 -12.61 -6.12 -24.45
N SER A 187 -12.75 -6.13 -25.78
CA SER A 187 -13.74 -6.97 -26.47
C SER A 187 -13.06 -8.28 -26.83
N VAL A 188 -13.45 -9.37 -26.18
CA VAL A 188 -12.85 -10.70 -26.40
C VAL A 188 -13.47 -11.32 -27.63
N ALA A 189 -12.68 -11.54 -28.68
CA ALA A 189 -13.21 -11.96 -29.99
C ALA A 189 -13.26 -13.49 -30.18
N ARG A 190 -12.48 -14.26 -29.41
CA ARG A 190 -12.36 -15.73 -29.54
C ARG A 190 -12.13 -16.38 -28.16
N GLY A 191 -12.13 -17.72 -28.12
CA GLY A 191 -11.96 -18.49 -26.89
C GLY A 191 -13.25 -18.56 -26.06
N GLU A 192 -13.14 -19.07 -24.83
CA GLU A 192 -14.30 -19.35 -23.97
C GLU A 192 -15.10 -18.09 -23.59
N ASN A 193 -14.46 -16.92 -23.62
CA ASN A 193 -15.08 -15.62 -23.31
C ASN A 193 -15.53 -14.83 -24.55
N SER A 194 -15.58 -15.46 -25.72
CA SER A 194 -15.94 -14.80 -26.99
C SER A 194 -17.27 -14.01 -26.90
N GLY A 195 -17.27 -12.80 -27.47
CA GLY A 195 -18.42 -11.91 -27.52
C GLY A 195 -18.62 -11.05 -26.27
N ARG A 196 -17.84 -11.27 -25.20
CA ARG A 196 -17.91 -10.46 -23.98
C ARG A 196 -17.06 -9.19 -24.09
N LYS A 197 -17.55 -8.13 -23.45
CA LYS A 197 -16.78 -6.94 -23.13
C LYS A 197 -16.47 -6.95 -21.65
N ILE A 198 -15.19 -7.01 -21.30
CA ILE A 198 -14.73 -7.11 -19.91
C ILE A 198 -13.84 -5.91 -19.62
N THR A 199 -14.08 -5.24 -18.50
CA THR A 199 -13.24 -4.15 -18.02
C THR A 199 -12.24 -4.68 -17.01
N TYR A 200 -10.96 -4.60 -17.34
CA TYR A 200 -9.84 -4.97 -16.48
C TYR A 200 -9.35 -3.73 -15.72
N TRP A 201 -9.03 -3.90 -14.45
CA TRP A 201 -8.57 -2.85 -13.55
C TRP A 201 -7.15 -3.15 -13.11
N ASN A 202 -6.30 -2.12 -13.03
CA ASN A 202 -4.92 -2.19 -12.55
C ASN A 202 -4.13 -3.35 -13.18
N ALA A 203 -4.25 -3.50 -14.51
CA ALA A 203 -3.51 -4.48 -15.28
C ALA A 203 -2.02 -4.14 -15.23
N VAL A 204 -1.22 -5.01 -14.61
CA VAL A 204 0.21 -4.78 -14.39
C VAL A 204 0.96 -4.82 -15.71
N THR A 205 1.78 -3.80 -15.95
CA THR A 205 2.63 -3.67 -17.15
C THR A 205 4.11 -3.86 -16.85
N SER A 206 4.53 -3.55 -15.64
CA SER A 206 5.92 -3.73 -15.22
C SER A 206 6.03 -3.98 -13.72
N ALA A 207 7.05 -4.73 -13.34
CA ALA A 207 7.39 -5.02 -11.96
C ALA A 207 8.90 -5.11 -11.84
N GLN A 208 9.49 -4.27 -10.99
CA GLN A 208 10.94 -4.18 -10.83
C GLN A 208 11.32 -3.94 -9.38
N THR A 209 12.47 -4.48 -8.98
CA THR A 209 13.05 -4.20 -7.67
C THR A 209 13.65 -2.81 -7.69
N ALA A 210 13.12 -1.90 -6.86
CA ALA A 210 13.61 -0.54 -6.67
C ALA A 210 14.73 -0.46 -5.62
N GLY A 211 14.85 -1.48 -4.76
CA GLY A 211 15.92 -1.57 -3.77
C GLY A 211 15.68 -2.65 -2.73
N MET A 212 16.57 -2.70 -1.75
CA MET A 212 16.39 -3.50 -0.53
C MET A 212 16.13 -2.56 0.65
N TRP A 213 15.34 -3.05 1.61
CA TRP A 213 15.03 -2.34 2.84
C TRP A 213 15.46 -3.18 4.05
N HIS A 214 16.26 -2.57 4.92
CA HIS A 214 16.94 -3.25 6.04
C HIS A 214 16.37 -2.85 7.42
N GLY A 215 15.09 -2.48 7.48
CA GLY A 215 14.40 -2.17 8.74
C GLY A 215 14.46 -0.71 9.19
N SER A 216 15.42 0.08 8.70
CA SER A 216 15.53 1.52 8.98
C SER A 216 14.64 2.34 8.05
N ALA A 217 14.13 3.49 8.52
CA ALA A 217 13.40 4.41 7.67
C ALA A 217 14.27 4.87 6.49
N SER A 218 13.72 4.87 5.28
CA SER A 218 14.42 5.26 4.07
C SER A 218 13.48 5.89 3.05
N THR A 219 14.07 6.64 2.12
CA THR A 219 13.36 7.23 0.98
C THR A 219 14.04 6.78 -0.30
N ILE A 220 13.24 6.34 -1.28
CA ILE A 220 13.71 6.03 -2.63
C ILE A 220 13.12 7.07 -3.58
N GLU A 221 13.98 7.64 -4.42
CA GLU A 221 13.61 8.61 -5.44
C GLU A 221 13.79 7.98 -6.82
N LEU A 222 12.73 7.97 -7.62
CA LEU A 222 12.75 7.45 -8.99
C LEU A 222 12.28 8.53 -9.97
N PRO A 223 13.01 8.83 -11.05
CA PRO A 223 12.56 9.80 -12.02
C PRO A 223 11.32 9.27 -12.76
N LEU A 224 10.25 10.08 -12.85
CA LEU A 224 9.02 9.66 -13.53
C LEU A 224 9.24 9.33 -15.01
N SER A 225 10.25 9.94 -15.65
CA SER A 225 10.64 9.63 -17.03
C SER A 225 11.15 8.21 -17.24
N SER A 226 11.55 7.51 -16.17
CA SER A 226 11.94 6.09 -16.24
C SER A 226 10.74 5.14 -16.11
N LEU A 227 9.57 5.66 -15.73
CA LEU A 227 8.36 4.87 -15.52
C LEU A 227 7.50 4.93 -16.79
N HIS A 228 7.14 3.76 -17.32
CA HIS A 228 6.19 3.64 -18.42
C HIS A 228 4.79 3.49 -17.85
N VAL A 229 4.10 4.60 -17.62
CA VAL A 229 2.73 4.61 -17.08
C VAL A 229 1.84 5.49 -17.95
N SER A 230 0.75 4.91 -18.43
CA SER A 230 -0.27 5.65 -19.16
C SER A 230 -1.03 6.61 -18.24
N ALA A 231 -1.55 7.69 -18.83
CA ALA A 231 -2.49 8.60 -18.17
C ALA A 231 -3.67 7.83 -17.52
N GLY A 232 -3.94 8.08 -16.24
CA GLY A 232 -4.94 7.35 -15.45
C GLY A 232 -4.47 6.01 -14.89
N GLY A 233 -3.27 5.56 -15.25
CA GLY A 233 -2.59 4.41 -14.67
C GLY A 233 -1.89 4.79 -13.37
N GLY A 234 -1.18 3.84 -12.78
CA GLY A 234 -0.53 4.06 -11.50
C GLY A 234 0.65 3.15 -11.26
N CYS A 235 1.30 3.34 -10.12
CA CYS A 235 2.23 2.37 -9.57
C CYS A 235 1.87 2.06 -8.12
N ALA A 236 2.19 0.84 -7.70
CA ALA A 236 2.19 0.40 -6.32
C ALA A 236 3.62 0.05 -5.91
N VAL A 237 3.95 0.29 -4.66
CA VAL A 237 5.17 -0.23 -4.05
C VAL A 237 4.79 -1.33 -3.06
N LEU A 238 5.50 -2.46 -3.12
CA LEU A 238 5.39 -3.55 -2.17
C LEU A 238 6.74 -3.69 -1.45
N VAL A 239 6.75 -3.48 -0.14
CA VAL A 239 7.87 -3.88 0.73
C VAL A 239 7.60 -5.30 1.15
N GLN A 240 8.31 -6.25 0.54
CA GLN A 240 7.99 -7.68 0.59
C GLN A 240 9.17 -8.47 1.15
N ASP A 241 8.91 -9.21 2.22
CA ASP A 241 9.83 -10.21 2.75
C ASP A 241 10.07 -11.31 1.70
N MET A 242 11.27 -11.87 1.68
CA MET A 242 11.66 -12.91 0.74
C MET A 242 11.95 -14.20 1.50
N VAL A 243 11.16 -15.25 1.22
CA VAL A 243 11.38 -16.56 1.83
C VAL A 243 12.52 -17.30 1.14
N ALA A 244 12.86 -18.49 1.67
CA ALA A 244 13.96 -19.32 1.18
C ALA A 244 14.04 -19.37 -0.36
N LYS A 245 15.26 -19.23 -0.90
CA LYS A 245 15.55 -19.20 -2.35
C LYS A 245 14.99 -17.98 -3.08
N GLY A 246 14.79 -16.85 -2.39
CA GLY A 246 14.41 -15.57 -3.00
C GLY A 246 12.97 -15.56 -3.54
N MET A 247 12.08 -16.35 -2.96
CA MET A 247 10.67 -16.38 -3.36
C MET A 247 9.86 -15.33 -2.60
N PRO A 248 8.78 -14.78 -3.19
CA PRO A 248 7.98 -13.76 -2.54
C PRO A 248 7.32 -14.31 -1.27
N GLY A 249 7.53 -13.62 -0.17
CA GLY A 249 6.91 -13.88 1.12
C GLY A 249 5.84 -12.84 1.45
N ARG A 250 5.76 -12.50 2.73
CA ARG A 250 4.75 -11.57 3.25
C ARG A 250 4.98 -10.16 2.72
N VAL A 251 3.92 -9.48 2.31
CA VAL A 251 3.96 -8.03 2.16
C VAL A 251 3.93 -7.40 3.55
N LEU A 252 4.94 -6.56 3.83
CA LEU A 252 5.15 -5.87 5.10
C LEU A 252 4.64 -4.43 5.06
N GLY A 253 4.64 -3.81 3.89
CA GLY A 253 4.17 -2.45 3.68
C GLY A 253 3.82 -2.27 2.22
N ALA A 254 2.83 -1.41 1.94
CA ALA A 254 2.44 -1.10 0.58
C ALA A 254 1.77 0.26 0.48
N ALA A 255 1.91 0.89 -0.67
CA ALA A 255 1.19 2.07 -1.06
C ALA A 255 0.97 2.05 -2.57
N SER A 256 0.04 2.85 -3.05
CA SER A 256 -0.16 3.06 -4.48
C SER A 256 -0.46 4.51 -4.80
N LEU A 257 -0.13 4.91 -6.01
CA LEU A 257 -0.34 6.25 -6.55
C LEU A 257 -0.87 6.14 -7.97
N THR A 258 -1.97 6.83 -8.26
CA THR A 258 -2.51 6.98 -9.62
C THR A 258 -2.06 8.32 -10.19
N PHE A 259 -1.62 8.32 -11.44
CA PHE A 259 -1.25 9.52 -12.19
C PHE A 259 -2.47 9.99 -12.99
N ASP A 260 -2.81 11.27 -12.87
CA ASP A 260 -3.94 11.81 -13.61
C ASP A 260 -3.65 11.95 -15.11
N THR A 261 -4.68 12.29 -15.88
CA THR A 261 -4.62 12.43 -17.35
C THR A 261 -3.76 13.61 -17.82
N THR A 262 -3.32 14.47 -16.90
CA THR A 262 -2.46 15.64 -17.11
C THR A 262 -1.04 15.46 -16.55
N GLY A 263 -0.73 14.31 -15.92
CA GLY A 263 0.54 14.04 -15.23
C GLY A 263 0.62 14.60 -13.78
N ALA A 264 -0.44 15.21 -13.27
CA ALA A 264 -0.59 15.61 -11.88
C ALA A 264 -1.36 14.53 -11.07
N LEU A 265 -1.62 14.74 -9.79
CA LEU A 265 -2.13 13.71 -8.87
C LEU A 265 -3.65 13.82 -8.66
N THR A 266 -4.35 12.68 -8.58
CA THR A 266 -5.58 12.59 -7.77
C THR A 266 -5.20 12.31 -6.32
N ARG A 267 -5.57 13.22 -5.40
CA ARG A 267 -5.43 12.98 -3.95
C ARG A 267 -6.34 11.82 -3.51
N PRO A 268 -5.92 11.03 -2.50
CA PRO A 268 -6.80 10.05 -1.87
C PRO A 268 -8.06 10.72 -1.29
#